data_AF-A0A7W5UX55-F1
#
_entry.id   AF-A0A7W5UX55-F1
#
_cell.length_a   1.000
_cell.length_b   1.000
_cell.length_c   1.000
_cell.angle_alpha   90.00
_cell.angle_beta   90.00
_cell.angle_gamma   90.00
#
_symmetry.space_group_name_H-M   'P 1'
#
loop_
_entity.id
_entity.type
_entity.pdbx_description
1 polymer ?
#
loop_
_entity_poly.entity_id
_entity_poly.type
_entity_poly.pdbx_seq_one_letter_code
_entity_poly.pdbx_strand_id
1 'polypeptide(L)'
;MVAAYVWDYARGMAMLRHFWDAAAALDPAAAALDEGRRFPLCGPEPLARLWTEAGLGEVEVRAVEVATVFAGFDDYWRPFLGGQGPAPGYLASLTEEHRRALRDLLRARLPSGPDGSIPLTARCWAVRGVQLG
;
A
#
# COMPACT_ATOMS: atom_id res chain seq x y z
N MET A 1 16.47 20.57 -10.71
CA MET A 1 16.35 19.36 -9.85
C MET A 1 14.88 19.06 -9.66
N VAL A 2 14.49 17.81 -9.82
CA VAL A 2 13.13 17.32 -9.58
C VAL A 2 13.20 16.26 -8.49
N ALA A 3 12.16 16.15 -7.66
CA ALA A 3 12.01 15.10 -6.67
C ALA A 3 10.54 14.63 -6.62
N ALA A 4 10.33 13.35 -6.32
CA ALA A 4 9.02 12.77 -6.10
C ALA A 4 9.12 11.64 -5.07
N TYR A 5 7.97 11.11 -4.63
CA TYR A 5 7.92 9.85 -3.92
C TYR A 5 6.73 9.01 -4.36
N VAL A 6 6.85 7.70 -4.20
CA VAL A 6 5.78 6.74 -4.43
C VAL A 6 5.72 5.74 -3.29
N TRP A 7 4.53 5.33 -2.89
CA TRP A 7 4.35 4.31 -1.86
C TRP A 7 4.84 2.94 -2.34
N ASP A 8 5.48 2.17 -1.47
CA ASP A 8 5.85 0.77 -1.76
C ASP A 8 4.63 -0.13 -1.56
N TYR A 9 3.73 -0.15 -2.55
CA TYR A 9 2.52 -0.97 -2.49
C TYR A 9 2.81 -2.48 -2.48
N ALA A 10 3.93 -2.92 -3.05
CA ALA A 10 4.26 -4.33 -3.16
C ALA A 10 4.64 -4.94 -1.81
N ARG A 11 5.32 -4.19 -0.94
CA ARG A 11 5.85 -4.72 0.33
C ARG A 11 5.70 -3.76 1.51
N GLY A 12 5.92 -2.47 1.29
CA GLY A 12 6.14 -1.49 2.35
C GLY A 12 4.87 -0.82 2.90
N MET A 13 3.73 -0.93 2.23
CA MET A 13 2.45 -0.40 2.70
C MET A 13 1.68 -1.45 3.51
N ALA A 14 2.13 -1.76 4.74
CA ALA A 14 1.64 -2.89 5.52
C ALA A 14 0.11 -2.92 5.68
N MET A 15 -0.52 -1.73 5.83
CA MET A 15 -1.98 -1.60 5.87
C MET A 15 -2.67 -2.23 4.65
N LEU A 16 -2.19 -1.92 3.45
CA LEU A 16 -2.68 -2.44 2.18
C LEU A 16 -2.25 -3.88 1.93
N ARG A 17 -1.10 -4.31 2.47
CA ARG A 17 -0.66 -5.72 2.43
C ARG A 17 -1.60 -6.61 3.21
N HIS A 18 -1.92 -6.26 4.45
CA HIS A 18 -2.93 -7.01 5.20
C HIS A 18 -4.28 -7.06 4.48
N PHE A 19 -4.74 -5.94 3.91
CA PHE A 19 -6.00 -5.88 3.17
C PHE A 19 -6.02 -6.84 1.98
N TRP A 20 -5.06 -6.72 1.08
CA TRP A 20 -5.03 -7.48 -0.16
C TRP A 20 -4.67 -8.95 0.06
N ASP A 21 -3.83 -9.29 1.06
CA ASP A 21 -3.55 -10.68 1.42
C ASP A 21 -4.80 -11.38 2.00
N ALA A 22 -5.63 -10.64 2.74
CA ALA A 22 -6.90 -11.15 3.22
C ALA A 22 -7.93 -11.27 2.09
N ALA A 23 -8.03 -10.25 1.23
CA ALA A 23 -8.92 -10.26 0.06
C ALA A 23 -8.59 -11.41 -0.89
N ALA A 24 -7.33 -11.58 -1.27
CA ALA A 24 -6.88 -12.65 -2.17
C ALA A 24 -7.05 -14.06 -1.56
N ALA A 25 -7.05 -14.19 -0.24
CA ALA A 25 -7.31 -15.45 0.45
C ALA A 25 -8.80 -15.86 0.38
N LEU A 26 -9.72 -14.89 0.34
CA LEU A 26 -11.16 -15.12 0.24
C LEU A 26 -11.65 -15.17 -1.21
N ASP A 27 -11.03 -14.37 -2.07
CA ASP A 27 -11.33 -14.21 -3.48
C ASP A 27 -10.01 -14.11 -4.26
N PRO A 28 -9.50 -15.22 -4.83
CA PRO A 28 -8.25 -15.21 -5.59
C PRO A 28 -8.23 -14.22 -6.77
N ALA A 29 -9.40 -13.84 -7.31
CA ALA A 29 -9.48 -12.86 -8.39
C ALA A 29 -9.15 -11.43 -7.92
N ALA A 30 -9.34 -11.13 -6.63
CA ALA A 30 -8.97 -9.85 -6.03
C ALA A 30 -7.47 -9.55 -6.16
N ALA A 31 -6.64 -10.59 -6.32
CA ALA A 31 -5.20 -10.41 -6.54
C ALA A 31 -4.89 -9.61 -7.81
N ALA A 32 -5.78 -9.54 -8.81
CA ALA A 32 -5.61 -8.68 -9.98
C ALA A 32 -5.79 -7.17 -9.66
N LEU A 33 -6.47 -6.85 -8.55
CA LEU A 33 -6.71 -5.48 -8.10
C LEU A 33 -5.64 -4.97 -7.13
N ASP A 34 -4.79 -5.87 -6.62
CA ASP A 34 -3.67 -5.56 -5.73
C ASP A 34 -2.76 -4.49 -6.35
N GLU A 35 -2.63 -3.39 -5.63
CA GLU A 35 -1.82 -2.22 -5.99
C GLU A 35 -0.34 -2.56 -6.14
N GLY A 36 0.17 -3.52 -5.37
CA GLY A 36 1.52 -4.04 -5.52
C GLY A 36 1.77 -4.71 -6.87
N ARG A 37 0.72 -5.22 -7.53
CA ARG A 37 0.80 -5.76 -8.89
C ARG A 37 0.47 -4.72 -9.95
N ARG A 38 -0.50 -3.84 -9.69
CA ARG A 38 -0.96 -2.82 -10.64
C ARG A 38 0.00 -1.66 -10.82
N PHE A 39 0.86 -1.39 -9.83
CA PHE A 39 1.80 -0.27 -9.85
C PHE A 39 3.26 -0.75 -9.75
N PRO A 40 3.78 -1.50 -10.75
CA PRO A 40 5.13 -2.06 -10.70
C PRO A 40 6.24 -0.99 -10.73
N LEU A 41 5.92 0.24 -11.10
CA LEU A 41 6.85 1.39 -11.03
C LEU A 41 7.14 1.82 -9.59
N CYS A 42 6.30 1.43 -8.63
CA CYS A 42 6.41 1.79 -7.22
C CYS A 42 7.44 0.94 -6.45
N GLY A 43 8.60 0.68 -7.07
CA GLY A 43 9.75 0.00 -6.50
C GLY A 43 11.04 0.75 -6.81
N PRO A 44 12.15 0.47 -6.11
CA PRO A 44 13.33 1.31 -6.20
C PRO A 44 14.01 1.23 -7.58
N GLU A 45 14.20 0.03 -8.13
CA GLU A 45 14.84 -0.14 -9.44
C GLU A 45 13.95 0.32 -10.61
N PRO A 46 12.65 -0.03 -10.68
CA PRO A 46 11.76 0.51 -11.70
C PRO A 46 11.67 2.04 -11.70
N LEU A 47 11.63 2.65 -10.51
CA LEU A 47 11.56 4.10 -10.36
C LEU A 47 12.86 4.78 -10.81
N ALA A 48 14.03 4.24 -10.44
CA ALA A 48 15.32 4.73 -10.88
C ALA A 48 15.49 4.64 -12.40
N ARG A 49 15.04 3.53 -13.01
CA ARG A 49 15.06 3.36 -14.48
C ARG A 49 14.17 4.40 -15.16
N LEU A 50 12.94 4.58 -14.69
CA LEU A 50 12.01 5.57 -15.25
C LEU A 50 12.61 6.98 -15.28
N TRP A 51 13.28 7.39 -14.20
CA TRP A 51 13.89 8.71 -14.10
C TRP A 51 15.10 8.87 -15.02
N THR A 52 15.94 7.83 -15.10
CA THR A 52 17.09 7.82 -16.01
C THR A 52 16.63 7.86 -17.47
N GLU A 53 15.61 7.08 -17.84
CA GLU A 53 15.03 7.04 -19.19
C GLU A 53 14.35 8.36 -19.57
N ALA A 54 13.89 9.14 -18.57
CA ALA A 54 13.39 10.49 -18.76
C ALA A 54 14.50 11.55 -18.96
N GLY A 55 15.77 11.16 -19.01
CA GLY A 55 16.91 12.06 -19.26
C GLY A 55 17.43 12.77 -18.00
N LEU A 56 17.01 12.34 -16.82
CA LEU A 56 17.56 12.88 -15.57
C LEU A 56 18.88 12.18 -15.23
N GLY A 57 19.87 12.99 -14.85
CA GLY A 57 21.13 12.55 -14.29
C GLY A 57 21.10 12.50 -12.76
N GLU A 58 22.15 11.93 -12.17
CA GLU A 58 22.33 11.82 -10.72
C GLU A 58 21.10 11.26 -9.99
N VAL A 59 20.46 10.26 -10.60
CA VAL A 59 19.24 9.66 -10.07
C VAL A 59 19.55 8.88 -8.80
N GLU A 60 18.85 9.23 -7.73
CA GLU A 60 18.98 8.57 -6.43
C GLU A 60 17.59 8.20 -5.91
N VAL A 61 17.43 6.95 -5.46
CA VAL A 61 16.21 6.45 -4.82
C VAL A 61 16.53 6.02 -3.39
N ARG A 62 15.71 6.46 -2.43
CA ARG A 62 15.86 6.12 -1.00
C ARG A 62 14.53 5.65 -0.41
N ALA A 63 14.62 4.69 0.49
CA ALA A 63 13.49 4.32 1.35
C ALA A 63 13.26 5.40 2.40
N VAL A 64 12.00 5.76 2.61
CA VAL A 64 11.53 6.47 3.81
C VAL A 64 10.46 5.61 4.45
N GLU A 65 10.70 5.16 5.67
CA GLU A 65 9.79 4.32 6.44
C GLU A 65 9.24 5.09 7.63
N VAL A 66 7.93 5.03 7.82
CA VAL A 66 7.21 5.69 8.91
C VAL A 66 6.38 4.67 9.69
N ALA A 67 6.29 4.87 10.99
CA ALA A 67 5.36 4.12 11.82
C ALA A 67 3.92 4.56 11.52
N THR A 68 3.05 3.59 11.29
CA THR A 68 1.62 3.79 11.04
C THR A 68 0.86 3.01 12.12
N VAL A 69 0.59 3.67 13.23
CA VAL A 69 -0.08 3.05 14.38
C VAL A 69 -1.55 3.44 14.36
N PHE A 70 -2.43 2.44 14.29
CA PHE A 70 -3.87 2.65 14.42
C PHE A 70 -4.29 2.46 15.88
N ALA A 71 -5.26 3.24 16.35
CA ALA A 71 -5.77 3.12 17.71
C ALA A 71 -6.48 1.78 17.98
N GLY A 72 -6.94 1.12 16.91
CA GLY A 72 -7.57 -0.19 16.95
C GLY A 72 -8.17 -0.56 15.60
N PHE A 73 -8.93 -1.64 15.56
CA PHE A 73 -9.44 -2.19 14.29
C PHE A 73 -10.35 -1.22 13.53
N ASP A 74 -11.24 -0.50 14.20
CA ASP A 74 -12.14 0.41 13.50
C ASP A 74 -11.39 1.60 12.88
N ASP A 75 -10.29 2.04 13.49
CA ASP A 75 -9.39 3.06 12.95
C ASP A 75 -8.60 2.54 11.73
N TYR A 76 -8.15 1.28 11.78
CA TYR A 76 -7.59 0.58 10.61
C TYR A 76 -8.61 0.40 9.48
N TRP A 77 -9.87 0.11 9.81
CA TRP A 77 -10.90 -0.26 8.83
C TRP A 77 -11.48 0.96 8.11
N ARG A 78 -11.65 2.07 8.83
CA ARG A 78 -12.35 3.26 8.36
C ARG A 78 -11.86 3.80 7.01
N PRO A 79 -10.56 3.86 6.68
CA PRO A 79 -10.10 4.36 5.38
C PRO A 79 -10.64 3.55 4.19
N PHE A 80 -10.92 2.26 4.36
CA PHE A 80 -11.46 1.41 3.30
C PHE A 80 -12.94 1.71 2.97
N LEU A 81 -13.65 2.40 3.86
CA LEU A 81 -15.07 2.71 3.67
C LEU A 81 -15.33 3.87 2.69
N GLY A 82 -14.28 4.62 2.30
CA GLY A 82 -14.41 5.80 1.45
C GLY A 82 -14.74 5.52 -0.02
N GLY A 83 -14.65 4.26 -0.48
CA GLY A 83 -14.99 3.84 -1.84
C GLY A 83 -14.08 4.35 -2.97
N GLN A 84 -13.08 5.18 -2.66
CA GLN A 84 -12.14 5.73 -3.64
C GLN A 84 -10.79 5.01 -3.61
N GLY A 85 -10.28 4.63 -4.78
CA GLY A 85 -9.04 3.87 -4.93
C GLY A 85 -9.25 2.35 -5.01
N PRO A 86 -8.21 1.56 -5.31
CA PRO A 86 -8.33 0.13 -5.59
C PRO A 86 -8.91 -0.69 -4.43
N ALA A 87 -8.36 -0.57 -3.22
CA ALA A 87 -8.83 -1.35 -2.06
C ALA A 87 -10.22 -0.90 -1.58
N PRO A 88 -10.50 0.41 -1.38
CA PRO A 88 -11.85 0.87 -1.01
C PRO A 88 -12.91 0.57 -2.08
N GLY A 89 -12.54 0.68 -3.36
CA GLY A 89 -13.42 0.34 -4.49
C GLY A 89 -13.74 -1.16 -4.56
N TYR A 90 -12.76 -2.02 -4.30
CA TYR A 90 -12.99 -3.47 -4.16
C TYR A 90 -13.93 -3.76 -2.98
N LEU A 91 -13.68 -3.16 -1.81
CA LEU A 91 -14.56 -3.37 -0.66
C LEU A 91 -16.02 -2.95 -0.96
N ALA A 92 -16.19 -1.83 -1.68
CA ALA A 92 -17.52 -1.34 -2.06
C ALA A 92 -18.24 -2.27 -3.06
N SER A 93 -17.51 -3.02 -3.90
CA SER A 93 -18.13 -3.95 -4.86
C SER A 93 -18.58 -5.27 -4.24
N LEU A 94 -18.06 -5.63 -3.06
CA LEU A 94 -18.43 -6.86 -2.35
C LEU A 94 -19.87 -6.83 -1.86
N THR A 95 -20.50 -8.01 -1.80
CA THR A 95 -21.73 -8.22 -1.04
C THR A 95 -21.49 -8.05 0.46
N GLU A 96 -22.54 -7.77 1.24
CA GLU A 96 -22.42 -7.59 2.69
C GLU A 96 -21.81 -8.83 3.40
N GLU A 97 -22.12 -10.03 2.91
CA GLU A 97 -21.53 -11.28 3.40
C GLU A 97 -20.01 -11.31 3.19
N HIS A 98 -19.53 -11.02 1.99
CA HIS A 98 -18.10 -11.00 1.70
C HIS A 98 -17.37 -9.86 2.42
N ARG A 99 -18.01 -8.69 2.59
CA ARG A 99 -17.45 -7.59 3.40
C ARG A 99 -17.26 -8.02 4.84
N ARG A 100 -18.23 -8.74 5.42
CA ARG A 100 -18.13 -9.27 6.79
C ARG A 100 -17.00 -10.29 6.91
N ALA A 101 -16.92 -11.24 5.98
CA ALA A 101 -15.85 -12.24 5.94
C ALA A 101 -14.46 -11.59 5.87
N LEU A 102 -14.28 -10.59 5.00
CA LEU A 102 -13.04 -9.83 4.89
C LEU A 102 -12.72 -9.06 6.17
N ARG A 103 -13.71 -8.38 6.76
CA ARG A 103 -13.56 -7.65 8.03
C ARG A 103 -13.12 -8.57 9.16
N ASP A 104 -13.75 -9.74 9.29
CA ASP A 104 -13.46 -10.71 10.34
C ASP A 104 -12.08 -11.35 10.14
N LEU A 105 -11.71 -11.69 8.91
CA LEU A 105 -10.38 -12.22 8.60
C LEU A 105 -9.27 -11.20 8.89
N LEU A 106 -9.48 -9.93 8.56
CA LEU A 106 -8.52 -8.87 8.89
C LEU A 106 -8.38 -8.69 10.40
N ARG A 107 -9.50 -8.67 11.13
CA ARG A 107 -9.49 -8.56 12.59
C ARG A 107 -8.72 -9.71 13.25
N ALA A 108 -8.79 -10.91 12.69
CA ALA A 108 -8.08 -12.08 13.20
C ALA A 108 -6.57 -12.09 12.85
N ARG A 109 -6.15 -11.42 11.77
CA ARG A 109 -4.76 -11.47 11.26
C ARG A 109 -3.90 -10.27 11.63
N LEU A 110 -4.50 -9.13 11.95
CA LEU A 110 -3.74 -7.92 12.28
C LEU A 110 -2.98 -8.09 13.60
N PRO A 111 -1.75 -7.55 13.69
CA PRO A 111 -1.05 -7.49 14.96
C PRO A 111 -1.84 -6.61 15.93
N SER A 112 -1.83 -6.96 17.22
CA SER A 112 -2.44 -6.15 18.27
C SER A 112 -1.45 -5.92 19.41
N GLY A 113 -1.34 -4.66 19.82
CA GLY A 113 -0.64 -4.25 21.02
C GLY A 113 -1.44 -4.55 22.28
N PRO A 114 -0.83 -4.49 23.47
CA PRO A 114 -1.50 -4.73 24.76
C PRO A 114 -2.68 -3.77 25.04
N ASP A 115 -2.65 -2.58 24.45
CA ASP A 115 -3.66 -1.54 24.54
C ASP A 115 -4.73 -1.62 23.43
N GLY A 116 -4.66 -2.63 22.56
CA GLY A 116 -5.53 -2.78 21.40
C GLY A 116 -5.09 -2.00 20.16
N SER A 117 -3.97 -1.27 20.22
CA SER A 117 -3.39 -0.59 19.05
C SER A 117 -2.92 -1.59 18.00
N ILE A 118 -2.84 -1.16 16.75
CA ILE A 118 -2.36 -1.98 15.63
C ILE A 118 -1.11 -1.29 15.07
N PRO A 119 0.10 -1.71 15.50
CA PRO A 119 1.35 -1.11 15.04
C PRO A 119 1.72 -1.69 13.68
N LEU A 120 1.70 -0.84 12.64
CA LEU A 120 2.14 -1.16 11.29
C LEU A 120 3.21 -0.16 10.83
N THR A 121 3.76 -0.40 9.64
CA THR A 121 4.67 0.53 8.96
C THR A 121 4.16 0.87 7.58
N ALA A 122 4.56 2.04 7.10
CA ALA A 122 4.42 2.45 5.71
C ALA A 122 5.78 2.88 5.17
N ARG A 123 6.15 2.40 3.99
CA ARG A 123 7.36 2.83 3.28
C ARG A 123 7.00 3.47 1.95
N CYS A 124 7.67 4.57 1.65
CA CYS A 124 7.74 5.11 0.30
C CYS A 124 9.18 5.08 -0.24
N TRP A 125 9.28 5.15 -1.56
CA TRP A 125 10.51 5.37 -2.30
C TRP A 125 10.54 6.84 -2.72
N ALA A 126 11.42 7.61 -2.09
CA ALA A 126 11.73 8.97 -2.51
C ALA A 126 12.80 8.93 -3.60
N VAL A 127 12.60 9.70 -4.66
CA VAL A 127 13.51 9.78 -5.81
C VAL A 127 13.84 11.23 -6.13
N ARG A 128 15.09 11.50 -6.49
CA ARG A 128 15.53 12.80 -7.01
C ARG A 128 16.45 12.62 -8.21
N GLY A 129 16.57 13.68 -9.01
CA GLY A 129 17.43 13.75 -10.18
C GLY A 129 17.56 15.18 -10.71
N VAL A 130 18.57 15.40 -11.54
CA VAL A 130 18.87 16.69 -12.14
C VAL A 130 18.72 16.61 -13.65
N GLN A 131 18.24 17.68 -14.28
CA GLN A 131 18.25 17.76 -15.73
C GLN A 131 19.68 18.08 -16.15
N LEU A 132 20.26 17.17 -16.94
CA LEU A 132 21.57 17.43 -17.56
C LEU A 132 21.33 18.40 -18.71
N GLY A 133 22.10 19.49 -18.73
CA GLY A 133 22.06 20.52 -19.78
C GLY A 133 22.65 20.05 -21.09
#